data_AF-A0A9E8MWC6-F1
#
_entry.id   AF-A0A9E8MWC6-F1
#
_cell.length_a   1.000
_cell.length_b   1.000
_cell.length_c   1.000
_cell.angle_alpha   90.00
_cell.angle_beta   90.00
_cell.angle_gamma   90.00
#
_symmetry.space_group_name_H-M   'P 1'
#
loop_
_entity.id
_entity.type
_entity.pdbx_description
1 polymer ?
#
loop_
_entity_poly.entity_id
_entity_poly.type
_entity_poly.pdbx_seq_one_letter_code
_entity_poly.pdbx_strand_id
1 'polypeptide(L)'
;MARIIMKKTTIILFAFLVSFVSNGQAEKSTVNLNELLLIPNEYTTLHTTTDFALVGEYLYYKLFVFSENKPSAISKVGYVELIDSDNNLIIKQTLAIKNHSANHHIFIPSQLRTGNYKLIAYTNWSKNNSIKGGYVKDINIINPFSSVNQTLSESAETIAITKANTLNLEQHDNGNITLNISKKNYTNREALAVDVLVNDKIKNGNYSLSIKKLDSVSVEYKTSQNYTTLDTSNIVFFPEMRGKLLVGKITNTTQPLDIENKNIALSIVSKNPIFKMSKTNAQGQFFFNIDHLLTYEEMTIQLVEDNNDDFKIELIEPKKTNYKALTFKNLGISKDLKRIIEQRSIKSQIENAYFENKQDSIMKTIERDPFYYNTAKKYVLDDYTRFKTVRETFIEVIPEAGLRKEGDDYQIIVHADNASRENNSITNLKPLIVVDGMIVQNNNDLIDFNPKKIESISIVQGDYVYGANLYQGVIGVTTFLQDFKTSINGEFIINTNITISESNKMNYQPQYQNQEQYKHIPDYRNQLLWIPNITLNSKNETFKTYTSDDHGTYEIRFEGYTKDGEYVLSNTYFEVK
;
A
#
# COMPACT_ATOMS: atom_id res chain seq x y z
N MET A 1 -5.67 -52.40 17.01
CA MET A 1 -6.52 -51.67 16.04
C MET A 1 -6.87 -50.31 16.63
N ALA A 2 -6.04 -49.29 16.38
CA ALA A 2 -6.34 -47.90 16.74
C ALA A 2 -6.81 -47.18 15.48
N ARG A 3 -8.10 -46.79 15.46
CA ARG A 3 -8.73 -46.07 14.35
C ARG A 3 -8.29 -44.60 14.42
N ILE A 4 -7.45 -44.19 13.48
CA ILE A 4 -7.13 -42.78 13.24
C ILE A 4 -8.38 -42.11 12.68
N ILE A 5 -9.10 -41.36 13.52
CA ILE A 5 -10.13 -40.42 13.07
C ILE A 5 -9.39 -39.16 12.64
N MET A 6 -8.96 -39.14 11.38
CA MET A 6 -8.48 -37.93 10.73
C MET A 6 -9.65 -36.95 10.63
N LYS A 7 -9.47 -35.74 11.18
CA LYS A 7 -10.43 -34.63 11.13
C LYS A 7 -10.84 -34.35 9.67
N LYS A 8 -12.13 -34.51 9.37
CA LYS A 8 -12.76 -34.14 8.07
C LYS A 8 -12.61 -32.66 7.72
N THR A 9 -12.17 -31.80 8.64
CA THR A 9 -11.95 -30.37 8.43
C THR A 9 -10.73 -30.03 7.56
N THR A 10 -9.77 -30.95 7.38
CA THR A 10 -8.58 -30.66 6.57
C THR A 10 -8.74 -31.05 5.10
N ILE A 11 -9.74 -31.88 4.76
CA ILE A 11 -9.93 -32.41 3.40
C ILE A 11 -10.85 -31.53 2.54
N ILE A 12 -11.72 -30.72 3.17
CA ILE A 12 -12.66 -29.85 2.43
C ILE A 12 -11.96 -28.57 1.94
N LEU A 13 -10.89 -28.11 2.61
CA LEU A 13 -10.10 -26.95 2.13
C LEU A 13 -9.29 -27.27 0.85
N PHE A 14 -9.04 -28.55 0.56
CA PHE A 14 -8.23 -28.97 -0.58
C PHE A 14 -9.06 -29.15 -1.87
N ALA A 15 -10.37 -29.37 -1.76
CA ALA A 15 -11.24 -29.56 -2.92
C ALA A 15 -11.71 -28.25 -3.59
N PHE A 16 -11.37 -27.08 -3.02
CA PHE A 16 -11.86 -25.76 -3.45
C PHE A 16 -10.91 -24.97 -4.35
N LEU A 17 -9.69 -25.48 -4.62
CA LEU A 17 -8.66 -24.72 -5.36
C LEU A 17 -8.69 -24.90 -6.88
N VAL A 18 -9.49 -25.82 -7.41
CA VAL A 18 -9.48 -26.18 -8.83
C VAL A 18 -10.86 -25.92 -9.42
N SER A 19 -11.06 -24.73 -10.02
CA SER A 19 -11.65 -24.55 -11.38
C SER A 19 -12.33 -23.20 -11.65
N PHE A 20 -12.61 -22.32 -10.67
CA PHE A 20 -13.44 -21.11 -10.96
C PHE A 20 -13.02 -19.80 -10.29
N VAL A 21 -11.85 -19.73 -9.63
CA VAL A 21 -11.39 -18.48 -9.00
C VAL A 21 -10.76 -17.60 -10.07
N SER A 22 -11.49 -16.62 -10.61
CA SER A 22 -10.93 -15.57 -11.46
C SER A 22 -10.92 -14.25 -10.70
N ASN A 23 -9.73 -13.74 -10.35
CA ASN A 23 -9.50 -12.33 -9.97
C ASN A 23 -9.71 -11.99 -8.49
N GLY A 24 -9.65 -12.97 -7.57
CA GLY A 24 -10.10 -12.72 -6.20
C GLY A 24 -11.58 -12.33 -6.17
N GLN A 25 -12.34 -12.77 -7.17
CA GLN A 25 -13.78 -12.71 -7.23
C GLN A 25 -14.30 -13.93 -8.01
N ALA A 26 -15.60 -14.17 -8.01
CA ALA A 26 -16.22 -15.22 -8.81
C ALA A 26 -17.71 -14.93 -9.02
N GLU A 27 -18.30 -15.51 -10.06
CA GLU A 27 -19.74 -15.43 -10.23
C GLU A 27 -20.44 -16.22 -9.13
N LYS A 28 -21.49 -15.65 -8.54
CA LYS A 28 -22.25 -16.30 -7.45
C LYS A 28 -22.77 -17.68 -7.83
N SER A 29 -23.12 -17.90 -9.09
CA SER A 29 -23.57 -19.18 -9.66
C SER A 29 -22.50 -20.28 -9.63
N THR A 30 -21.22 -19.89 -9.59
CA THR A 30 -20.06 -20.81 -9.68
C THR A 30 -19.44 -21.12 -8.32
N VAL A 31 -19.93 -20.53 -7.24
CA VAL A 31 -19.35 -20.66 -5.90
C VAL A 31 -20.36 -21.27 -4.94
N ASN A 32 -19.91 -22.23 -4.12
CA ASN A 32 -20.68 -22.70 -2.99
C ASN A 32 -20.74 -21.62 -1.89
N LEU A 33 -21.79 -20.81 -1.92
CA LEU A 33 -22.00 -19.71 -0.97
C LEU A 33 -22.04 -20.18 0.49
N ASN A 34 -22.40 -21.44 0.75
CA ASN A 34 -22.49 -21.97 2.12
C ASN A 34 -21.13 -22.04 2.83
N GLU A 35 -20.04 -22.23 2.09
CA GLU A 35 -18.69 -22.26 2.67
C GLU A 35 -18.18 -20.84 2.96
N LEU A 36 -18.62 -19.85 2.19
CA LEU A 36 -18.31 -18.45 2.41
C LEU A 36 -19.03 -17.86 3.63
N LEU A 37 -20.16 -18.44 4.04
CA LEU A 37 -20.85 -18.09 5.29
C LEU A 37 -19.97 -18.34 6.53
N LEU A 38 -18.90 -19.14 6.42
CA LEU A 38 -17.94 -19.38 7.50
C LEU A 38 -16.97 -18.20 7.72
N ILE A 39 -16.81 -17.32 6.73
CA ILE A 39 -15.99 -16.11 6.85
C ILE A 39 -16.93 -14.97 7.26
N PRO A 40 -16.77 -14.39 8.47
CA PRO A 40 -17.60 -13.29 8.91
C PRO A 40 -17.54 -12.08 7.96
N ASN A 41 -18.66 -11.36 7.82
CA ASN A 41 -18.72 -10.17 6.99
C ASN A 41 -17.82 -9.05 7.53
N GLU A 42 -17.02 -8.45 6.66
CA GLU A 42 -16.26 -7.25 6.99
C GLU A 42 -17.05 -5.98 6.66
N TYR A 43 -16.72 -4.92 7.39
CA TYR A 43 -17.03 -3.55 7.03
C TYR A 43 -15.84 -2.66 7.38
N THR A 44 -15.83 -1.45 6.84
CA THR A 44 -14.74 -0.49 7.08
C THR A 44 -15.26 0.79 7.74
N THR A 45 -14.37 1.53 8.39
CA THR A 45 -14.61 2.92 8.77
C THR A 45 -13.43 3.79 8.37
N LEU A 46 -13.66 5.09 8.19
CA LEU A 46 -12.64 6.03 7.75
C LEU A 46 -12.65 7.29 8.62
N HIS A 47 -11.50 7.61 9.20
CA HIS A 47 -11.25 8.87 9.88
C HIS A 47 -10.46 9.78 8.94
N THR A 48 -10.78 11.07 8.93
CA THR A 48 -10.02 12.09 8.19
C THR A 48 -9.74 13.25 9.13
N THR A 49 -8.62 13.93 8.95
CA THR A 49 -8.30 15.12 9.75
C THR A 49 -9.20 16.31 9.40
N THR A 50 -9.88 16.26 8.26
CA THR A 50 -10.82 17.28 7.82
C THR A 50 -11.79 16.74 6.76
N ASP A 51 -12.92 17.42 6.63
CA ASP A 51 -13.95 17.15 5.60
C ASP A 51 -13.98 18.28 4.55
N PHE A 52 -13.01 19.21 4.64
CA PHE A 52 -12.85 20.37 3.78
C PHE A 52 -11.37 20.61 3.45
N ALA A 53 -11.05 20.71 2.16
CA ALA A 53 -9.71 20.99 1.67
C ALA A 53 -9.71 21.99 0.52
N LEU A 54 -8.63 22.78 0.42
CA LEU A 54 -8.31 23.49 -0.81
C LEU A 54 -7.45 22.60 -1.70
N VAL A 55 -7.48 22.87 -3.01
CA VAL A 55 -6.48 22.29 -3.90
C VAL A 55 -5.07 22.72 -3.48
N GLY A 56 -4.10 21.82 -3.60
CA GLY A 56 -2.74 22.01 -3.11
C GLY A 56 -2.55 21.68 -1.63
N GLU A 57 -3.55 21.15 -0.93
CA GLU A 57 -3.42 20.68 0.45
C GLU A 57 -3.40 19.15 0.56
N TYR A 58 -3.00 18.65 1.72
CA TYR A 58 -3.03 17.23 2.05
C TYR A 58 -4.28 16.89 2.89
N LEU A 59 -5.01 15.88 2.45
CA LEU A 59 -6.07 15.23 3.21
C LEU A 59 -5.53 13.95 3.86
N TYR A 60 -5.33 13.97 5.17
CA TYR A 60 -4.87 12.81 5.93
C TYR A 60 -6.06 11.96 6.36
N TYR A 61 -5.88 10.64 6.31
CA TYR A 61 -6.92 9.71 6.70
C TYR A 61 -6.39 8.41 7.31
N LYS A 62 -7.27 7.71 8.01
CA LYS A 62 -7.04 6.38 8.56
C LYS A 62 -8.25 5.49 8.37
N LEU A 63 -8.03 4.38 7.69
CA LEU A 63 -8.96 3.28 7.47
C LEU A 63 -8.88 2.28 8.63
N PHE A 64 -10.03 1.83 9.13
CA PHE A 64 -10.15 0.71 10.06
C PHE A 64 -11.05 -0.37 9.47
N VAL A 65 -10.74 -1.64 9.77
CA VAL A 65 -11.50 -2.79 9.28
C VAL A 65 -12.08 -3.55 10.45
N PHE A 66 -13.35 -3.90 10.35
CA PHE A 66 -14.12 -4.55 11.40
C PHE A 66 -14.86 -5.77 10.86
N SER A 67 -15.12 -6.70 11.77
CA SER A 67 -16.01 -7.83 11.59
C SER A 67 -16.75 -8.05 12.89
N GLU A 68 -18.07 -8.22 12.86
CA GLU A 68 -18.91 -8.42 14.06
C GLU A 68 -18.65 -7.36 15.16
N ASN A 69 -18.45 -6.10 14.73
CA ASN A 69 -18.09 -4.94 15.58
C ASN A 69 -16.75 -5.03 16.31
N LYS A 70 -15.85 -5.95 15.94
CA LYS A 70 -14.49 -6.04 16.45
C LYS A 70 -13.47 -5.79 15.35
N PRO A 71 -12.26 -5.29 15.68
CA PRO A 71 -11.19 -5.12 14.69
C PRO A 71 -10.91 -6.44 13.94
N SER A 72 -10.89 -6.39 12.60
CA SER A 72 -10.76 -7.58 11.74
C SER A 72 -9.35 -7.72 11.17
N ALA A 73 -8.84 -8.96 11.20
CA ALA A 73 -7.56 -9.34 10.62
C ALA A 73 -7.70 -10.14 9.32
N ILE A 74 -8.92 -10.31 8.79
CA ILE A 74 -9.22 -11.13 7.60
C ILE A 74 -8.51 -10.54 6.38
N SER A 75 -8.80 -9.28 6.04
CA SER A 75 -8.16 -8.61 4.90
C SER A 75 -6.83 -7.96 5.28
N LYS A 76 -5.81 -8.15 4.43
CA LYS A 76 -4.49 -7.48 4.54
C LYS A 76 -4.33 -6.30 3.58
N VAL A 77 -5.33 -6.06 2.73
CA VAL A 77 -5.34 -4.97 1.76
C VAL A 77 -6.63 -4.17 1.86
N GLY A 78 -6.49 -2.86 1.93
CA GLY A 78 -7.58 -1.89 1.89
C GLY A 78 -7.45 -0.99 0.67
N TYR A 79 -8.57 -0.43 0.23
CA TYR A 79 -8.63 0.51 -0.87
C TYR A 79 -9.29 1.79 -0.38
N VAL A 80 -8.73 2.93 -0.78
CA VAL A 80 -9.35 4.24 -0.60
C VAL A 80 -9.42 4.93 -1.95
N GLU A 81 -10.62 5.37 -2.32
CA GLU A 81 -10.93 5.93 -3.62
C GLU A 81 -11.63 7.30 -3.46
N LEU A 82 -11.17 8.31 -4.19
CA LEU A 82 -11.79 9.63 -4.26
C LEU A 82 -12.59 9.73 -5.56
N ILE A 83 -13.90 9.93 -5.45
CA ILE A 83 -14.85 9.96 -6.56
C ILE A 83 -15.47 11.35 -6.67
N ASP A 84 -15.57 11.88 -7.90
CA ASP A 84 -16.27 13.15 -8.18
C ASP A 84 -17.78 12.97 -8.38
N SER A 85 -18.50 14.08 -8.52
CA SER A 85 -19.96 14.09 -8.74
C SER A 85 -20.40 13.46 -10.07
N ASP A 86 -19.49 13.33 -11.03
CA ASP A 86 -19.73 12.68 -12.31
C ASP A 86 -19.47 11.16 -12.24
N ASN A 87 -19.20 10.62 -11.05
CA ASN A 87 -18.81 9.24 -10.75
C ASN A 87 -17.46 8.82 -11.34
N ASN A 88 -16.57 9.78 -11.63
CA ASN A 88 -15.21 9.49 -12.07
C ASN A 88 -14.32 9.17 -10.87
N LEU A 89 -13.51 8.12 -11.02
CA LEU A 89 -12.42 7.81 -10.10
C LEU A 89 -11.28 8.81 -10.31
N ILE A 90 -11.05 9.67 -9.31
CA ILE A 90 -10.01 10.69 -9.35
C ILE A 90 -8.69 10.13 -8.80
N ILE A 91 -8.75 9.45 -7.65
CA ILE A 91 -7.59 8.89 -6.96
C ILE A 91 -7.95 7.52 -6.42
N LYS A 92 -7.04 6.56 -6.58
CA LYS A 92 -7.12 5.23 -5.96
C LYS A 92 -5.82 4.92 -5.23
N GLN A 93 -5.92 4.59 -3.96
CA GLN A 93 -4.80 4.16 -3.13
C GLN A 93 -5.05 2.74 -2.65
N THR A 94 -4.08 1.85 -2.92
CA THR A 94 -4.06 0.49 -2.37
C THR A 94 -3.16 0.48 -1.15
N LEU A 95 -3.71 0.05 -0.01
CA LEU A 95 -3.07 0.17 1.29
C LEU A 95 -2.83 -1.19 1.92
N ALA A 96 -1.66 -1.40 2.50
CA ALA A 96 -1.44 -2.53 3.39
C ALA A 96 -2.15 -2.31 4.73
N ILE A 97 -2.92 -3.28 5.18
CA ILE A 97 -3.58 -3.27 6.48
C ILE A 97 -2.68 -3.94 7.51
N LYS A 98 -2.33 -3.18 8.54
CA LYS A 98 -1.58 -3.64 9.72
C LYS A 98 -2.35 -3.26 10.98
N ASN A 99 -2.37 -4.16 11.96
CA ASN A 99 -3.13 -3.96 13.21
C ASN A 99 -4.59 -3.52 12.96
N HIS A 100 -5.24 -4.16 11.99
CA HIS A 100 -6.64 -3.92 11.60
C HIS A 100 -6.93 -2.51 11.03
N SER A 101 -5.88 -1.76 10.66
CA SER A 101 -6.00 -0.42 10.11
C SER A 101 -5.00 -0.15 8.98
N ALA A 102 -5.23 0.89 8.22
CA ALA A 102 -4.26 1.44 7.27
C ALA A 102 -4.38 2.96 7.26
N ASN A 103 -3.32 3.68 6.92
CA ASN A 103 -3.36 5.14 6.87
C ASN A 103 -2.58 5.67 5.67
N HIS A 104 -3.03 6.81 5.17
CA HIS A 104 -2.35 7.56 4.14
C HIS A 104 -2.79 9.03 4.14
N HIS A 105 -2.22 9.79 3.22
CA HIS A 105 -2.72 11.09 2.81
C HIS A 105 -2.97 11.16 1.30
N ILE A 106 -3.83 12.08 0.90
CA ILE A 106 -4.09 12.45 -0.49
C ILE A 106 -3.63 13.90 -0.67
N PHE A 107 -2.71 14.15 -1.59
CA PHE A 107 -2.46 15.51 -2.06
C PHE A 107 -3.56 15.90 -3.04
N ILE A 108 -4.32 16.95 -2.74
CA ILE A 108 -5.44 17.40 -3.55
C ILE A 108 -4.90 18.12 -4.81
N PRO A 109 -5.04 17.55 -6.02
CA PRO A 109 -4.44 18.13 -7.22
C PRO A 109 -5.07 19.47 -7.61
N SER A 110 -4.27 20.36 -8.20
CA SER A 110 -4.70 21.71 -8.62
C SER A 110 -5.73 21.71 -9.75
N GLN A 111 -5.89 20.59 -10.46
CA GLN A 111 -6.84 20.45 -11.58
C GLN A 111 -8.25 20.11 -11.11
N LEU A 112 -8.44 19.73 -9.84
CA LEU A 112 -9.76 19.37 -9.34
C LEU A 112 -10.70 20.57 -9.32
N ARG A 113 -11.94 20.35 -9.71
CA ARG A 113 -12.98 21.40 -9.67
C ARG A 113 -13.50 21.56 -8.26
N THR A 114 -14.01 22.74 -7.95
CA THR A 114 -14.78 22.92 -6.72
C THR A 114 -16.01 22.02 -6.73
N GLY A 115 -16.25 21.30 -5.64
CA GLY A 115 -17.40 20.42 -5.53
C GLY A 115 -17.38 19.52 -4.29
N ASN A 116 -18.43 18.71 -4.18
CA ASN A 116 -18.54 17.64 -3.21
C ASN A 116 -17.98 16.35 -3.83
N TYR A 117 -17.05 15.72 -3.13
CA TYR A 117 -16.41 14.46 -3.52
C TYR A 117 -16.74 13.39 -2.47
N LYS A 118 -16.69 12.13 -2.88
CA LYS A 118 -16.83 10.98 -1.97
C LYS A 118 -15.48 10.32 -1.81
N LEU A 119 -15.03 10.22 -0.56
CA LEU A 119 -13.92 9.38 -0.16
C LEU A 119 -14.46 8.05 0.34
N ILE A 120 -14.21 6.99 -0.41
CA ILE A 120 -14.74 5.66 -0.16
C ILE A 120 -13.61 4.77 0.31
N ALA A 121 -13.81 4.07 1.42
CA ALA A 121 -12.87 3.07 1.91
C ALA A 121 -13.54 1.69 1.93
N TYR A 122 -12.80 0.66 1.54
CA TYR A 122 -13.30 -0.72 1.55
C TYR A 122 -12.14 -1.74 1.52
N THR A 123 -12.43 -2.98 1.93
CA THR A 123 -11.67 -4.18 1.53
C THR A 123 -12.43 -4.91 0.43
N ASN A 124 -11.76 -5.74 -0.38
CA ASN A 124 -12.48 -6.55 -1.37
C ASN A 124 -13.55 -7.41 -0.70
N TRP A 125 -13.28 -7.99 0.47
CA TRP A 125 -14.26 -8.77 1.22
C TRP A 125 -15.46 -7.96 1.71
N SER A 126 -15.24 -6.73 2.19
CA SER A 126 -16.33 -5.86 2.64
C SER A 126 -17.34 -5.51 1.53
N LYS A 127 -16.97 -5.60 0.24
CA LYS A 127 -17.91 -5.39 -0.87
C LYS A 127 -19.08 -6.36 -0.85
N ASN A 128 -18.89 -7.57 -0.30
CA ASN A 128 -19.96 -8.57 -0.18
C ASN A 128 -20.98 -8.24 0.91
N ASN A 129 -20.68 -7.31 1.81
CA ASN A 129 -21.57 -6.92 2.89
C ASN A 129 -22.64 -5.95 2.36
N SER A 130 -23.86 -6.46 2.21
CA SER A 130 -25.01 -5.71 1.70
C SER A 130 -25.61 -4.71 2.70
N ILE A 131 -25.15 -4.70 3.96
CA ILE A 131 -25.65 -3.79 5.01
C ILE A 131 -24.61 -2.70 5.29
N LYS A 132 -23.35 -3.08 5.53
CA LYS A 132 -22.23 -2.19 5.81
C LYS A 132 -21.05 -2.57 4.92
N GLY A 133 -21.08 -2.15 3.65
CA GLY A 133 -20.02 -2.45 2.71
C GLY A 133 -18.80 -1.55 2.90
N GLY A 134 -18.62 -0.62 1.95
CA GLY A 134 -17.61 0.43 2.05
C GLY A 134 -18.09 1.60 2.90
N TYR A 135 -17.16 2.22 3.63
CA TYR A 135 -17.42 3.49 4.31
C TYR A 135 -17.36 4.62 3.28
N VAL A 136 -18.31 5.56 3.35
CA VAL A 136 -18.35 6.73 2.49
C VAL A 136 -18.26 7.98 3.35
N LYS A 137 -17.32 8.85 3.01
CA LYS A 137 -17.16 10.16 3.64
C LYS A 137 -17.25 11.27 2.60
N ASP A 138 -18.00 12.31 2.93
CA ASP A 138 -18.08 13.53 2.14
C ASP A 138 -16.83 14.39 2.34
N ILE A 139 -16.18 14.77 1.25
CA ILE A 139 -15.04 15.69 1.23
C ILE A 139 -15.37 16.85 0.30
N ASN A 140 -15.37 18.06 0.85
CA ASN A 140 -15.64 19.26 0.09
C ASN A 140 -14.33 19.90 -0.35
N ILE A 141 -14.15 20.05 -1.66
CA ILE A 141 -12.93 20.60 -2.24
C ILE A 141 -13.26 21.94 -2.88
N ILE A 142 -12.48 22.97 -2.56
CA ILE A 142 -12.55 24.28 -3.23
C ILE A 142 -11.27 24.50 -4.04
N ASN A 143 -11.45 24.81 -5.32
CA ASN A 143 -10.39 25.31 -6.18
C ASN A 143 -10.54 26.84 -6.33
N PRO A 144 -9.69 27.65 -5.67
CA PRO A 144 -9.74 29.11 -5.75
C PRO A 144 -9.24 29.65 -7.11
N PHE A 145 -8.64 28.81 -7.95
CA PHE A 145 -8.10 29.16 -9.26
C PHE A 145 -9.06 28.85 -10.41
N SER A 146 -10.22 28.25 -10.12
CA SER A 146 -11.21 27.93 -11.14
C SER A 146 -11.89 29.20 -11.66
N SER A 147 -11.88 29.39 -12.98
CA SER A 147 -12.57 30.49 -13.67
C SER A 147 -14.08 30.28 -13.83
N VAL A 148 -14.60 29.12 -13.39
CA VAL A 148 -16.02 28.81 -13.48
C VAL A 148 -16.77 29.61 -12.41
N ASN A 149 -17.74 30.42 -12.86
CA ASN A 149 -18.70 31.09 -11.99
C ASN A 149 -19.42 30.06 -11.12
N GLN A 150 -18.94 29.84 -9.90
CA GLN A 150 -19.65 29.05 -8.91
C GLN A 150 -20.97 29.77 -8.62
N THR A 151 -22.08 29.08 -8.86
CA THR A 151 -23.40 29.56 -8.47
C THR A 151 -23.43 29.71 -6.96
N LEU A 152 -23.34 30.97 -6.51
CA LEU A 152 -23.67 31.41 -5.17
C LEU A 152 -25.19 31.24 -5.01
N SER A 153 -25.65 30.01 -4.77
CA SER A 153 -27.08 29.68 -4.70
C SER A 153 -27.50 29.33 -3.28
N GLU A 154 -28.56 29.99 -2.82
CA GLU A 154 -29.28 29.74 -1.56
C GLU A 154 -30.36 28.66 -1.74
N SER A 155 -30.06 27.55 -2.44
CA SER A 155 -31.04 26.47 -2.59
C SER A 155 -31.05 25.56 -1.37
N ALA A 156 -32.21 25.00 -1.01
CA ALA A 156 -32.33 24.11 0.15
C ALA A 156 -31.58 22.76 0.00
N GLU A 157 -31.14 22.39 -1.21
CA GLU A 157 -30.42 21.13 -1.49
C GLU A 157 -28.89 21.28 -1.56
N THR A 158 -28.36 22.50 -1.46
CA THR A 158 -26.91 22.74 -1.48
C THR A 158 -26.28 22.54 -0.11
N ILE A 159 -25.11 21.90 -0.07
CA ILE A 159 -24.22 21.94 1.10
C ILE A 159 -23.70 23.38 1.21
N ALA A 160 -24.06 24.06 2.30
CA ALA A 160 -23.56 25.40 2.57
C ALA A 160 -22.21 25.31 3.31
N ILE A 161 -21.18 25.88 2.69
CA ILE A 161 -19.94 26.22 3.38
C ILE A 161 -20.04 27.68 3.83
N THR A 162 -20.08 27.89 5.14
CA THR A 162 -20.27 29.19 5.78
C THR A 162 -19.12 29.51 6.72
N LYS A 163 -18.98 30.78 7.08
CA LYS A 163 -18.09 31.16 8.17
C LYS A 163 -18.71 30.66 9.48
N ALA A 164 -17.92 29.95 10.28
CA ALA A 164 -18.37 29.53 11.61
C ALA A 164 -18.65 30.78 12.46
N ASN A 165 -19.92 31.00 12.82
CA ASN A 165 -20.37 32.16 13.60
C ASN A 165 -19.92 32.07 15.07
N THR A 166 -19.82 30.85 15.59
CA THR A 166 -19.16 30.51 16.85
C THR A 166 -18.28 29.29 16.60
N LEU A 167 -17.04 29.33 17.08
CA LEU A 167 -16.25 28.12 17.25
C LEU A 167 -16.91 27.35 18.41
N ASN A 168 -17.92 26.53 18.11
CA ASN A 168 -18.49 25.62 19.09
C ASN A 168 -17.44 24.53 19.34
N LEU A 169 -16.57 24.81 20.31
CA LEU A 169 -15.52 23.91 20.75
C LEU A 169 -16.14 22.83 21.62
N GLU A 170 -16.91 21.92 21.02
CA GLU A 170 -17.39 20.74 21.72
C GLU A 170 -16.17 19.94 22.19
N GLN A 171 -16.06 19.80 23.51
CA GLN A 171 -15.12 18.87 24.12
C GLN A 171 -15.81 17.52 24.21
N HIS A 172 -15.29 16.56 23.44
CA HIS A 172 -15.63 15.17 23.62
C HIS A 172 -14.65 14.58 24.62
N ASP A 173 -15.18 13.97 25.68
CA ASP A 173 -14.41 13.11 26.58
C ASP A 173 -15.30 11.94 26.97
N ASN A 174 -14.94 10.74 26.52
CA ASN A 174 -15.64 9.51 26.89
C ASN A 174 -15.27 9.03 28.32
N GLY A 175 -14.57 9.85 29.11
CA GLY A 175 -14.12 9.59 30.48
C GLY A 175 -12.92 8.63 30.59
N ASN A 176 -12.39 8.19 29.44
CA ASN A 176 -11.32 7.21 29.36
C ASN A 176 -9.97 7.82 28.96
N ILE A 177 -9.96 9.05 28.44
CA ILE A 177 -8.79 9.74 27.91
C ILE A 177 -8.80 11.18 28.39
N THR A 178 -7.67 11.64 28.91
CA THR A 178 -7.47 13.06 29.21
C THR A 178 -6.30 13.59 28.40
N LEU A 179 -6.55 14.65 27.64
CA LEU A 179 -5.53 15.37 26.87
C LEU A 179 -5.08 16.62 27.65
N ASN A 180 -3.83 16.60 28.10
CA ASN A 180 -3.24 17.71 28.85
C ASN A 180 -2.19 18.44 28.02
N ILE A 181 -2.20 19.76 28.13
CA ILE A 181 -1.21 20.66 27.55
C ILE A 181 -0.77 21.67 28.62
N SER A 182 0.47 22.14 28.52
CA SER A 182 1.06 23.02 29.54
C SER A 182 0.39 24.39 29.63
N LYS A 183 -0.18 24.89 28.52
CA LYS A 183 -0.86 26.19 28.46
C LYS A 183 -1.87 26.25 27.31
N LYS A 184 -2.72 27.29 27.30
CA LYS A 184 -3.73 27.51 26.27
C LYS A 184 -3.32 28.51 25.17
N ASN A 185 -2.30 29.32 25.41
CA ASN A 185 -1.79 30.30 24.45
C ASN A 185 -0.30 30.04 24.19
N TYR A 186 0.05 29.84 22.92
CA TYR A 186 1.42 29.64 22.44
C TYR A 186 1.82 30.77 21.51
N THR A 187 3.11 31.07 21.43
CA THR A 187 3.68 31.96 20.42
C THR A 187 4.04 31.19 19.16
N ASN A 188 4.45 31.89 18.10
CA ASN A 188 4.94 31.26 16.86
C ASN A 188 6.16 30.38 17.15
N ARG A 189 6.23 29.21 16.47
CA ARG A 189 7.37 28.28 16.53
C ARG A 189 7.71 27.78 17.94
N GLU A 190 6.75 27.84 18.86
CA GLU A 190 6.92 27.41 20.24
C GLU A 190 6.74 25.89 20.35
N ALA A 191 7.55 25.25 21.21
CA ALA A 191 7.40 23.83 21.50
C ALA A 191 6.06 23.55 22.19
N LEU A 192 5.34 22.56 21.69
CA LEU A 192 4.08 22.04 22.22
C LEU A 192 4.28 20.59 22.65
N ALA A 193 3.92 20.29 23.89
CA ALA A 193 3.84 18.93 24.41
C ALA A 193 2.39 18.60 24.78
N VAL A 194 1.94 17.43 24.35
CA VAL A 194 0.60 16.90 24.62
C VAL A 194 0.76 15.61 25.40
N ASP A 195 0.31 15.62 26.65
CA ASP A 195 0.27 14.44 27.50
C ASP A 195 -1.09 13.73 27.32
N VAL A 196 -1.04 12.46 26.95
CA VAL A 196 -2.21 11.61 26.74
C VAL A 196 -2.30 10.63 27.91
N LEU A 197 -3.23 10.91 28.82
CA LEU A 197 -3.48 10.09 30.00
C LEU A 197 -4.60 9.09 29.73
N VAL A 198 -4.36 7.83 30.04
CA VAL A 198 -5.18 6.72 29.56
C VAL A 198 -5.52 5.74 30.66
N ASN A 199 -6.75 5.21 30.65
CA ASN A 199 -7.15 4.14 31.56
C ASN A 199 -6.87 2.73 30.98
N ASP A 200 -7.08 1.69 31.79
CA ASP A 200 -6.76 0.32 31.37
C ASP A 200 -7.66 -0.23 30.25
N LYS A 201 -8.84 0.36 30.00
CA LYS A 201 -9.78 -0.10 28.95
C LYS A 201 -9.30 0.21 27.54
N ILE A 202 -8.49 1.25 27.37
CA ILE A 202 -8.03 1.72 26.06
C ILE A 202 -6.61 1.25 25.72
N LYS A 203 -5.99 0.45 26.59
CA LYS A 203 -4.72 -0.22 26.28
C LYS A 203 -4.87 -1.18 25.11
N ASN A 204 -3.81 -1.30 24.31
CA ASN A 204 -3.75 -2.18 23.13
C ASN A 204 -4.82 -1.89 22.06
N GLY A 205 -5.50 -0.74 22.13
CA GLY A 205 -6.29 -0.22 21.02
C GLY A 205 -5.40 0.37 19.92
N ASN A 206 -6.04 0.93 18.90
CA ASN A 206 -5.36 1.55 17.78
C ASN A 206 -5.92 2.95 17.54
N TYR A 207 -5.09 3.95 17.81
CA TYR A 207 -5.50 5.36 17.85
C TYR A 207 -4.68 6.23 16.91
N SER A 208 -5.13 7.46 16.75
CA SER A 208 -4.46 8.52 16.01
C SER A 208 -4.51 9.83 16.79
N LEU A 209 -3.47 10.64 16.63
CA LEU A 209 -3.39 12.00 17.18
C LEU A 209 -3.21 12.99 16.04
N SER A 210 -4.11 13.96 15.96
CA SER A 210 -4.08 15.06 15.00
C SER A 210 -3.98 16.39 15.75
N ILE A 211 -3.07 17.26 15.34
CA ILE A 211 -3.03 18.65 15.75
C ILE A 211 -3.19 19.50 14.49
N LYS A 212 -4.37 20.08 14.31
CA LYS A 212 -4.74 20.83 13.10
C LYS A 212 -5.33 22.18 13.47
N LYS A 213 -5.04 23.19 12.67
CA LYS A 213 -5.73 24.47 12.71
C LYS A 213 -7.22 24.27 12.48
N LEU A 214 -8.05 24.81 13.37
CA LEU A 214 -9.48 24.91 13.15
C LEU A 214 -9.74 26.02 12.16
N ASP A 215 -10.40 25.64 11.08
CA ASP A 215 -10.90 26.59 10.12
C ASP A 215 -12.16 27.25 10.68
N SER A 216 -12.31 28.57 10.51
CA SER A 216 -13.60 29.25 10.74
C SER A 216 -14.61 28.92 9.63
N VAL A 217 -14.63 27.67 9.17
CA VAL A 217 -15.40 27.16 8.04
C VAL A 217 -16.28 26.05 8.59
N SER A 218 -17.58 26.28 8.62
CA SER A 218 -18.58 25.28 8.96
C SER A 218 -19.16 24.70 7.68
N VAL A 219 -19.39 23.39 7.69
CA VAL A 219 -20.13 22.72 6.62
C VAL A 219 -21.47 22.26 7.20
N GLU A 220 -22.55 22.92 6.80
CA GLU A 220 -23.89 22.72 7.38
C GLU A 220 -24.66 21.64 6.63
N TYR A 221 -24.56 20.39 7.08
CA TYR A 221 -25.46 19.30 6.67
C TYR A 221 -25.30 18.08 7.59
N LYS A 222 -26.38 17.29 7.72
CA LYS A 222 -26.29 15.94 8.27
C LYS A 222 -25.77 15.00 7.16
N THR A 223 -24.66 14.32 7.39
CA THR A 223 -24.21 13.19 6.57
C THR A 223 -25.34 12.16 6.50
N SER A 224 -25.80 11.85 5.29
CA SER A 224 -27.02 11.04 5.11
C SER A 224 -26.74 9.55 5.20
N GLN A 225 -25.56 9.06 4.79
CA GLN A 225 -25.18 7.64 4.88
C GLN A 225 -23.66 7.48 4.98
N ASN A 226 -23.18 6.83 6.04
CA ASN A 226 -21.76 6.52 6.25
C ASN A 226 -21.32 5.22 5.55
N TYR A 227 -22.27 4.45 5.03
CA TYR A 227 -22.02 3.17 4.38
C TYR A 227 -22.76 3.13 3.05
N THR A 228 -22.12 2.56 2.04
CA THR A 228 -22.76 2.23 0.76
C THR A 228 -22.66 0.74 0.51
N THR A 229 -23.69 0.21 -0.14
CA THR A 229 -23.56 -1.08 -0.83
C THR A 229 -22.70 -0.84 -2.07
N LEU A 230 -21.70 -1.69 -2.26
CA LEU A 230 -20.92 -1.73 -3.48
C LEU A 230 -21.53 -2.88 -4.28
N ASP A 231 -22.21 -2.58 -5.39
CA ASP A 231 -23.04 -3.55 -6.12
C ASP A 231 -22.26 -4.83 -6.46
N THR A 232 -22.72 -5.94 -5.88
CA THR A 232 -22.20 -7.31 -6.04
C THR A 232 -23.22 -8.23 -6.70
N SER A 233 -24.25 -7.70 -7.38
CA SER A 233 -25.44 -8.44 -7.82
C SER A 233 -25.14 -9.87 -8.30
N ASN A 234 -24.10 -10.07 -9.13
CA ASN A 234 -23.70 -11.39 -9.61
C ASN A 234 -22.29 -11.87 -9.19
N ILE A 235 -21.56 -11.10 -8.38
CA ILE A 235 -20.14 -11.35 -8.10
C ILE A 235 -19.90 -11.46 -6.60
N VAL A 236 -19.10 -12.43 -6.20
CA VAL A 236 -18.51 -12.51 -4.87
C VAL A 236 -17.06 -12.05 -4.97
N PHE A 237 -16.62 -11.20 -4.08
CA PHE A 237 -15.21 -10.86 -3.89
C PHE A 237 -14.58 -11.74 -2.81
N PHE A 238 -13.34 -12.18 -2.96
CA PHE A 238 -12.63 -12.96 -1.96
C PHE A 238 -11.75 -12.06 -1.07
N PRO A 239 -11.51 -12.44 0.19
CA PRO A 239 -10.63 -11.68 1.07
C PRO A 239 -9.17 -11.79 0.64
N GLU A 240 -8.46 -10.67 0.67
CA GLU A 240 -7.01 -10.61 0.43
C GLU A 240 -6.24 -10.92 1.72
N MET A 241 -6.27 -12.20 2.12
CA MET A 241 -5.78 -12.65 3.45
C MET A 241 -4.25 -12.68 3.59
N ARG A 242 -3.52 -12.63 2.48
CA ARG A 242 -2.05 -12.78 2.43
C ARG A 242 -1.37 -11.66 1.65
N GLY A 243 -1.98 -10.48 1.61
CA GLY A 243 -1.51 -9.36 0.80
C GLY A 243 -2.30 -9.22 -0.49
N LYS A 244 -1.82 -8.34 -1.39
CA LYS A 244 -2.51 -8.02 -2.64
C LYS A 244 -2.51 -9.23 -3.56
N LEU A 245 -3.68 -9.64 -3.99
CA LEU A 245 -3.82 -10.74 -4.92
C LEU A 245 -3.70 -10.22 -6.35
N LEU A 246 -2.63 -10.61 -7.03
CA LEU A 246 -2.48 -10.42 -8.46
C LEU A 246 -2.93 -11.68 -9.17
N VAL A 247 -3.76 -11.51 -10.20
CA VAL A 247 -4.26 -12.61 -11.03
C VAL A 247 -3.95 -12.30 -12.48
N GLY A 248 -3.45 -13.30 -13.19
CA GLY A 248 -3.32 -13.24 -14.63
C GLY A 248 -3.69 -14.57 -15.26
N LYS A 249 -3.66 -14.60 -16.58
CA LYS A 249 -3.91 -15.80 -17.37
C LYS A 249 -2.94 -15.85 -18.54
N ILE A 250 -2.64 -17.06 -18.96
CA ILE A 250 -1.95 -17.33 -20.21
C ILE A 250 -2.89 -17.90 -21.27
N THR A 251 -2.56 -17.63 -22.52
CA THR A 251 -3.15 -18.30 -23.69
C THR A 251 -2.03 -18.79 -24.59
N ASN A 252 -2.20 -19.96 -25.19
CA ASN A 252 -1.29 -20.49 -26.20
C ASN A 252 -1.98 -20.41 -27.58
N THR A 253 -1.31 -19.76 -28.54
CA THR A 253 -1.83 -19.46 -29.88
C THR A 253 -1.76 -20.66 -30.83
N THR A 254 -0.82 -21.58 -30.62
CA THR A 254 -0.61 -22.76 -31.49
C THR A 254 -1.27 -24.01 -30.90
N GLN A 255 -1.24 -24.16 -29.57
CA GLN A 255 -1.79 -25.29 -28.83
C GLN A 255 -2.70 -24.82 -27.69
N PRO A 256 -3.97 -24.45 -27.96
CA PRO A 256 -4.84 -23.80 -26.96
C PRO A 256 -5.09 -24.59 -25.66
N LEU A 257 -4.86 -25.91 -25.66
CA LEU A 257 -4.99 -26.77 -24.47
C LEU A 257 -3.72 -26.83 -23.62
N ASP A 258 -2.58 -26.41 -24.16
CA ASP A 258 -1.28 -26.42 -23.47
C ASP A 258 -1.11 -25.17 -22.59
N ILE A 259 -1.98 -25.03 -21.60
CA ILE A 259 -2.04 -23.84 -20.72
C ILE A 259 -2.02 -24.18 -19.23
N GLU A 260 -2.13 -25.47 -18.87
CA GLU A 260 -2.13 -25.94 -17.49
C GLU A 260 -0.70 -26.24 -17.00
N ASN A 261 -0.46 -26.05 -15.70
CA ASN A 261 0.80 -26.38 -15.01
C ASN A 261 2.05 -25.67 -15.57
N LYS A 262 1.88 -24.53 -16.24
CA LYS A 262 2.97 -23.70 -16.76
C LYS A 262 3.52 -22.78 -15.67
N ASN A 263 4.82 -22.57 -15.68
CA ASN A 263 5.53 -21.80 -14.68
C ASN A 263 5.50 -20.32 -15.00
N ILE A 264 5.01 -19.53 -14.04
CA ILE A 264 5.00 -18.06 -14.12
C ILE A 264 5.89 -17.52 -13.02
N ALA A 265 6.81 -16.64 -13.39
CA ALA A 265 7.64 -15.88 -12.47
C ALA A 265 7.12 -14.44 -12.36
N LEU A 266 7.20 -13.90 -11.15
CA LEU A 266 7.01 -12.48 -10.87
C LEU A 266 8.29 -11.95 -10.25
N SER A 267 8.80 -10.87 -10.80
CA SER A 267 10.01 -10.18 -10.37
C SER A 267 9.73 -8.70 -10.16
N ILE A 268 10.15 -8.16 -9.03
CA ILE A 268 10.16 -6.73 -8.73
C ILE A 268 11.59 -6.36 -8.41
N VAL A 269 12.19 -5.57 -9.30
CA VAL A 269 13.58 -5.12 -9.20
C VAL A 269 13.61 -3.84 -8.38
N SER A 270 14.14 -3.93 -7.16
CA SER A 270 14.27 -2.78 -6.25
C SER A 270 15.34 -3.07 -5.21
N LYS A 271 15.56 -2.14 -4.26
CA LYS A 271 16.44 -2.36 -3.11
C LYS A 271 16.01 -3.55 -2.24
N ASN A 272 14.72 -3.87 -2.27
CA ASN A 272 14.16 -5.05 -1.60
C ASN A 272 13.49 -5.92 -2.65
N PRO A 273 14.28 -6.68 -3.42
CA PRO A 273 13.78 -7.41 -4.56
C PRO A 273 12.75 -8.46 -4.13
N ILE A 274 11.71 -8.63 -4.95
CA ILE A 274 10.69 -9.66 -4.74
C ILE A 274 10.70 -10.58 -5.94
N PHE A 275 11.00 -11.84 -5.68
CA PHE A 275 10.82 -12.92 -6.62
C PHE A 275 9.72 -13.84 -6.11
N LYS A 276 8.82 -14.28 -6.98
CA LYS A 276 7.79 -15.29 -6.67
C LYS A 276 7.57 -16.18 -7.90
N MET A 277 7.19 -17.43 -7.66
CA MET A 277 6.80 -18.37 -8.71
C MET A 277 5.43 -18.97 -8.43
N SER A 278 4.68 -19.23 -9.50
CA SER A 278 3.34 -19.84 -9.46
C SER A 278 3.17 -20.76 -10.66
N LYS A 279 2.22 -21.70 -10.58
CA LYS A 279 1.82 -22.55 -11.71
C LYS A 279 0.42 -22.18 -12.18
N THR A 280 0.19 -22.28 -13.48
CA THR A 280 -1.15 -22.09 -14.03
C THR A 280 -2.08 -23.25 -13.70
N ASN A 281 -3.35 -22.95 -13.46
CA ASN A 281 -4.40 -23.96 -13.33
C ASN A 281 -4.88 -24.46 -14.71
N ALA A 282 -5.85 -25.40 -14.72
CA ALA A 282 -6.45 -25.95 -15.94
C ALA A 282 -7.06 -24.90 -16.89
N GLN A 283 -7.36 -23.69 -16.39
CA GLN A 283 -7.89 -22.57 -17.18
C GLN A 283 -6.80 -21.59 -17.64
N GLY A 284 -5.53 -21.90 -17.40
CA GLY A 284 -4.37 -21.06 -17.72
C GLY A 284 -4.13 -19.91 -16.73
N GLN A 285 -4.82 -19.87 -15.59
CA GLN A 285 -4.73 -18.75 -14.64
C GLN A 285 -3.61 -18.95 -13.62
N PHE A 286 -2.94 -17.87 -13.27
CA PHE A 286 -1.93 -17.83 -12.22
C PHE A 286 -2.25 -16.77 -11.16
N PHE A 287 -1.70 -16.96 -9.97
CA PHE A 287 -1.98 -16.13 -8.80
C PHE A 287 -0.68 -15.80 -8.07
N PHE A 288 -0.51 -14.53 -7.69
CA PHE A 288 0.55 -14.07 -6.79
C PHE A 288 -0.03 -13.31 -5.61
N ASN A 289 0.40 -13.66 -4.40
CA ASN A 289 0.11 -12.89 -3.20
C ASN A 289 1.30 -11.98 -2.90
N ILE A 290 1.07 -10.67 -2.91
CA ILE A 290 2.08 -9.64 -2.69
C ILE A 290 1.84 -9.02 -1.31
N ASP A 291 2.62 -9.47 -0.34
CA ASP A 291 2.53 -9.18 1.08
C ASP A 291 3.50 -8.08 1.54
N HIS A 292 3.96 -7.26 0.60
CA HIS A 292 5.02 -6.29 0.82
C HIS A 292 4.56 -4.88 0.44
N LEU A 293 5.12 -3.89 1.11
CA LEU A 293 4.93 -2.48 0.75
C LEU A 293 5.75 -2.18 -0.50
N LEU A 294 5.15 -1.47 -1.46
CA LEU A 294 5.73 -1.17 -2.76
C LEU A 294 5.44 0.29 -3.10
N THR A 295 6.50 1.07 -3.32
CA THR A 295 6.41 2.50 -3.63
C THR A 295 6.58 2.68 -5.13
N TYR A 296 5.55 2.34 -5.89
CA TYR A 296 5.57 2.41 -7.36
C TYR A 296 6.79 1.69 -7.95
N GLU A 297 6.78 0.38 -7.86
CA GLU A 297 7.88 -0.46 -8.35
C GLU A 297 7.52 -1.05 -9.72
N GLU A 298 8.52 -1.18 -10.58
CA GLU A 298 8.40 -1.91 -11.84
C GLU A 298 8.35 -3.42 -11.53
N MET A 299 7.37 -4.09 -12.13
CA MET A 299 7.10 -5.50 -11.95
C MET A 299 7.11 -6.18 -13.31
N THR A 300 7.92 -7.23 -13.41
CA THR A 300 8.03 -8.08 -14.59
C THR A 300 7.39 -9.43 -14.29
N ILE A 301 6.52 -9.91 -15.18
CA ILE A 301 5.93 -11.24 -15.09
C ILE A 301 6.27 -11.99 -16.36
N GLN A 302 6.80 -13.20 -16.20
CA GLN A 302 7.36 -13.99 -17.29
C GLN A 302 6.82 -15.42 -17.23
N LEU A 303 6.51 -15.99 -18.39
CA LEU A 303 6.42 -17.43 -18.56
C LEU A 303 7.83 -18.01 -18.55
N VAL A 304 8.03 -19.11 -17.82
CA VAL A 304 9.34 -19.75 -17.63
C VAL A 304 9.26 -21.19 -18.15
N GLU A 305 9.21 -21.34 -19.47
CA GLU A 305 9.23 -22.61 -20.18
C GLU A 305 10.29 -22.59 -21.30
N ASP A 306 10.62 -23.74 -21.88
CA ASP A 306 11.66 -23.83 -22.92
C ASP A 306 11.22 -23.22 -24.27
N ASN A 307 9.91 -23.10 -24.53
CA ASN A 307 9.35 -22.43 -25.72
C ASN A 307 8.17 -21.54 -25.32
N ASN A 308 8.40 -20.22 -25.29
CA ASN A 308 7.43 -19.25 -24.82
C ASN A 308 6.74 -18.45 -25.93
N ASP A 309 7.23 -18.47 -27.17
CA ASP A 309 6.81 -17.54 -28.23
C ASP A 309 5.34 -17.69 -28.62
N ASP A 310 4.78 -18.89 -28.45
CA ASP A 310 3.39 -19.19 -28.73
C ASP A 310 2.43 -18.67 -27.64
N PHE A 311 2.97 -18.23 -26.50
CA PHE A 311 2.19 -17.83 -25.33
C PHE A 311 2.02 -16.32 -25.21
N LYS A 312 0.88 -15.96 -24.66
CA LYS A 312 0.54 -14.60 -24.25
C LYS A 312 0.17 -14.57 -22.79
N ILE A 313 0.70 -13.62 -22.04
CA ILE A 313 0.31 -13.31 -20.66
C ILE A 313 -0.60 -12.09 -20.64
N GLU A 314 -1.70 -12.18 -19.90
CA GLU A 314 -2.57 -11.05 -19.60
C GLU A 314 -2.84 -10.97 -18.09
N LEU A 315 -2.73 -9.77 -17.52
CA LEU A 315 -3.23 -9.52 -16.16
C LEU A 315 -4.74 -9.32 -16.21
N ILE A 316 -5.43 -9.91 -15.24
CA ILE A 316 -6.86 -9.76 -15.13
C ILE A 316 -7.18 -8.69 -14.10
N GLU A 317 -7.69 -7.56 -14.57
CA GLU A 317 -8.13 -6.47 -13.71
C GLU A 317 -9.43 -6.85 -12.97
N PRO A 318 -9.53 -6.58 -11.66
CA PRO A 318 -10.77 -6.78 -10.92
C PRO A 318 -11.87 -5.88 -11.49
N LYS A 319 -13.13 -6.34 -11.42
CA LYS A 319 -14.24 -5.54 -11.96
C LYS A 319 -14.34 -4.22 -11.21
N LYS A 320 -14.49 -3.13 -11.96
CA LYS A 320 -14.64 -1.78 -11.41
C LYS A 320 -15.83 -1.73 -10.47
N THR A 321 -15.64 -1.04 -9.36
CA THR A 321 -16.69 -0.75 -8.40
C THR A 321 -17.74 0.14 -9.06
N ASN A 322 -19.03 -0.19 -8.92
CA ASN A 322 -20.13 0.63 -9.45
C ASN A 322 -20.50 1.72 -8.43
N TYR A 323 -20.29 2.98 -8.80
CA TYR A 323 -20.55 4.13 -7.93
C TYR A 323 -21.95 4.76 -8.11
N LYS A 324 -22.82 4.20 -8.96
CA LYS A 324 -24.15 4.79 -9.25
C LYS A 324 -25.06 4.97 -8.03
N ALA A 325 -24.81 4.25 -6.94
CA ALA A 325 -25.56 4.40 -5.69
C ALA A 325 -25.14 5.64 -4.87
N LEU A 326 -24.01 6.28 -5.21
CA LEU A 326 -23.55 7.46 -4.52
C LEU A 326 -24.43 8.66 -4.84
N THR A 327 -24.72 9.45 -3.82
CA THR A 327 -25.51 10.67 -3.93
C THR A 327 -24.63 11.88 -3.63
N PHE A 328 -24.57 12.81 -4.58
CA PHE A 328 -23.77 14.03 -4.47
C PHE A 328 -24.68 15.23 -4.29
N LYS A 329 -24.23 16.19 -3.49
CA LYS A 329 -24.93 17.47 -3.31
C LYS A 329 -24.10 18.58 -3.91
N ASN A 330 -24.78 19.58 -4.45
CA ASN A 330 -24.12 20.78 -4.95
C ASN A 330 -23.50 21.56 -3.79
N LEU A 331 -22.37 22.20 -4.04
CA LEU A 331 -21.63 22.97 -3.05
C LEU A 331 -21.92 24.46 -3.21
N GLY A 332 -22.53 25.07 -2.20
CA GLY A 332 -22.71 26.51 -2.08
C GLY A 332 -21.65 27.12 -1.15
N ILE A 333 -21.03 28.23 -1.56
CA ILE A 333 -19.97 28.90 -0.77
C ILE A 333 -20.44 30.30 -0.41
N SER A 334 -20.45 30.62 0.89
CA SER A 334 -20.78 31.97 1.35
C SER A 334 -19.75 32.99 0.90
N LYS A 335 -20.20 34.19 0.51
CA LYS A 335 -19.34 35.32 0.14
C LYS A 335 -18.37 35.72 1.25
N ASP A 336 -18.74 35.51 2.51
CA ASP A 336 -17.92 35.86 3.68
C ASP A 336 -16.66 35.00 3.82
N LEU A 337 -16.59 33.88 3.10
CA LEU A 337 -15.43 32.99 3.10
C LEU A 337 -14.33 33.42 2.13
N LYS A 338 -14.60 34.36 1.21
CA LYS A 338 -13.65 34.78 0.17
C LYS A 338 -12.26 35.07 0.75
N ARG A 339 -12.18 35.96 1.74
CA ARG A 339 -10.91 36.36 2.37
C ARG A 339 -10.21 35.19 3.08
N ILE A 340 -10.98 34.29 3.71
CA ILE A 340 -10.44 33.14 4.43
C ILE A 340 -9.83 32.14 3.45
N ILE A 341 -10.56 31.84 2.36
CA ILE A 341 -10.10 30.93 1.29
C ILE A 341 -8.87 31.51 0.58
N GLU A 342 -8.87 32.80 0.24
CA GLU A 342 -7.72 33.48 -0.38
C GLU A 342 -6.48 33.40 0.52
N GLN A 343 -6.61 33.74 1.81
CA GLN A 343 -5.48 33.69 2.74
C GLN A 343 -4.95 32.26 2.93
N ARG A 344 -5.84 31.27 3.03
CA ARG A 344 -5.45 29.86 3.14
C ARG A 344 -4.78 29.35 1.86
N SER A 345 -5.27 29.76 0.69
CA SER A 345 -4.68 29.42 -0.59
C SER A 345 -3.26 29.99 -0.76
N ILE A 346 -3.04 31.25 -0.36
CA ILE A 346 -1.70 31.87 -0.37
C ILE A 346 -0.74 31.09 0.54
N LYS A 347 -1.18 30.76 1.77
CA LYS A 347 -0.38 30.00 2.72
C LYS A 347 -0.03 28.60 2.21
N SER A 348 -0.99 27.89 1.62
CA SER A 348 -0.77 26.59 1.01
C SER A 348 0.23 26.65 -0.16
N GLN A 349 0.16 27.70 -1.00
CA GLN A 349 1.16 27.91 -2.05
C GLN A 349 2.56 28.15 -1.49
N ILE A 350 2.68 28.91 -0.40
CA ILE A 350 3.96 29.11 0.30
C ILE A 350 4.47 27.77 0.87
N GLU A 351 3.62 26.98 1.54
CA GLU A 351 4.03 25.66 2.04
C GLU A 351 4.54 24.74 0.92
N ASN A 352 3.84 24.71 -0.22
CA ASN A 352 4.21 23.90 -1.37
C ASN A 352 5.50 24.38 -2.04
N ALA A 353 5.75 25.71 -2.09
CA ALA A 353 6.97 26.27 -2.66
C ALA A 353 8.23 25.92 -1.86
N TYR A 354 8.09 25.66 -0.55
CA TYR A 354 9.19 25.26 0.34
C TYR A 354 9.19 23.74 0.63
N PHE A 355 8.44 22.93 -0.14
CA PHE A 355 8.31 21.50 0.10
C PHE A 355 9.66 20.76 0.10
N GLU A 356 10.59 21.14 -0.79
CA GLU A 356 11.93 20.53 -0.84
C GLU A 356 12.74 20.76 0.45
N ASN A 357 12.51 21.87 1.15
CA ASN A 357 13.14 22.16 2.44
C ASN A 357 12.42 21.48 3.62
N LYS A 358 11.20 20.98 3.40
CA LYS A 358 10.30 20.40 4.40
C LYS A 358 9.95 18.95 4.09
N GLN A 359 10.91 18.20 3.57
CA GLN A 359 10.68 16.81 3.23
C GLN A 359 10.35 15.99 4.48
N ASP A 360 9.35 15.12 4.35
CA ASP A 360 9.00 14.17 5.39
C ASP A 360 10.19 13.25 5.71
N SER A 361 10.33 12.91 6.99
CA SER A 361 11.31 11.91 7.40
C SER A 361 10.90 10.53 6.88
N ILE A 362 11.72 9.97 6.00
CA ILE A 362 11.56 8.60 5.52
C ILE A 362 11.96 7.67 6.67
N MET A 363 11.03 6.85 7.17
CA MET A 363 11.44 5.75 8.06
C MET A 363 12.41 4.83 7.33
N LYS A 364 13.49 4.42 8.01
CA LYS A 364 14.51 3.52 7.45
C LYS A 364 13.80 2.32 6.81
N THR A 365 13.95 2.18 5.49
CA THR A 365 13.43 1.00 4.80
C THR A 365 14.19 -0.20 5.38
N ILE A 366 13.45 -1.21 5.84
CA ILE A 366 14.05 -2.46 6.31
C ILE A 366 14.63 -3.15 5.08
N GLU A 367 15.95 -3.19 4.97
CA GLU A 367 16.64 -4.03 3.99
C GLU A 367 16.29 -5.49 4.27
N ARG A 368 15.94 -6.21 3.21
CA ARG A 368 15.54 -7.61 3.28
C ARG A 368 16.57 -8.49 2.61
N ASP A 369 16.89 -9.55 3.31
CA ASP A 369 17.71 -10.62 2.75
C ASP A 369 16.93 -11.35 1.64
N PRO A 370 17.61 -11.70 0.53
CA PRO A 370 16.99 -12.52 -0.52
C PRO A 370 16.62 -13.91 0.00
N PHE A 371 15.70 -14.59 -0.68
CA PHE A 371 15.15 -15.88 -0.25
C PHE A 371 16.21 -17.00 -0.06
N TYR A 372 17.38 -16.86 -0.69
CA TYR A 372 18.50 -17.79 -0.62
C TYR A 372 19.58 -17.40 0.41
N TYR A 373 19.46 -16.26 1.09
CA TYR A 373 20.53 -15.68 1.91
C TYR A 373 21.10 -16.63 2.96
N ASN A 374 20.25 -17.35 3.70
CA ASN A 374 20.67 -18.20 4.81
C ASN A 374 21.52 -19.41 4.39
N THR A 375 21.49 -19.79 3.11
CA THR A 375 22.19 -20.97 2.58
C THR A 375 23.25 -20.61 1.56
N ALA A 376 23.31 -19.35 1.13
CA ALA A 376 24.18 -18.94 0.05
C ALA A 376 25.58 -18.58 0.55
N LYS A 377 26.59 -19.01 -0.21
CA LYS A 377 27.93 -18.47 -0.11
C LYS A 377 28.00 -17.19 -0.93
N LYS A 378 28.21 -16.05 -0.26
CA LYS A 378 28.28 -14.72 -0.89
C LYS A 378 29.73 -14.35 -1.21
N TYR A 379 29.96 -13.98 -2.47
CA TYR A 379 31.21 -13.42 -2.99
C TYR A 379 31.01 -11.92 -3.23
N VAL A 380 31.57 -11.08 -2.36
CA VAL A 380 31.62 -9.62 -2.59
C VAL A 380 32.75 -9.36 -3.57
N LEU A 381 32.41 -8.90 -4.78
CA LEU A 381 33.38 -8.89 -5.88
C LEU A 381 34.46 -7.81 -5.73
N ASP A 382 34.28 -6.83 -4.83
CA ASP A 382 35.33 -5.86 -4.46
C ASP A 382 36.45 -6.47 -3.61
N ASP A 383 36.24 -7.66 -3.02
CA ASP A 383 37.29 -8.40 -2.32
C ASP A 383 38.26 -9.11 -3.30
N TYR A 384 37.97 -9.06 -4.60
CA TYR A 384 38.71 -9.75 -5.66
C TYR A 384 39.22 -8.77 -6.72
N THR A 385 40.20 -9.20 -7.51
CA THR A 385 40.61 -8.43 -8.69
C THR A 385 39.47 -8.43 -9.72
N ARG A 386 39.01 -7.25 -10.12
CA ARG A 386 37.91 -7.11 -11.08
C ARG A 386 38.35 -7.56 -12.48
N PHE A 387 37.67 -8.57 -13.03
CA PHE A 387 37.90 -9.07 -14.38
C PHE A 387 37.18 -8.25 -15.45
N LYS A 388 37.53 -8.44 -16.73
CA LYS A 388 36.94 -7.68 -17.84
C LYS A 388 35.56 -8.21 -18.23
N THR A 389 35.30 -9.50 -17.99
CA THR A 389 34.04 -10.16 -18.34
C THR A 389 33.43 -10.92 -17.17
N VAL A 390 32.11 -11.12 -17.21
CA VAL A 390 31.42 -11.99 -16.24
C VAL A 390 31.91 -13.43 -16.37
N ARG A 391 32.24 -13.88 -17.60
CA ARG A 391 32.84 -15.19 -17.84
C ARG A 391 34.11 -15.43 -17.03
N GLU A 392 35.09 -14.54 -17.15
CA GLU A 392 36.34 -14.62 -16.38
C GLU A 392 36.03 -14.62 -14.88
N THR A 393 35.07 -13.79 -14.44
CA THR A 393 34.64 -13.75 -13.03
C THR A 393 34.12 -15.11 -12.55
N PHE A 394 33.26 -15.78 -13.33
CA PHE A 394 32.74 -17.10 -12.98
C PHE A 394 33.84 -18.17 -12.92
N ILE A 395 34.80 -18.13 -13.85
CA ILE A 395 35.89 -19.11 -13.92
C ILE A 395 36.89 -18.93 -12.76
N GLU A 396 37.26 -17.69 -12.45
CA GLU A 396 38.36 -17.39 -11.53
C GLU A 396 37.90 -17.20 -10.07
N VAL A 397 36.67 -16.74 -9.84
CA VAL A 397 36.18 -16.36 -8.49
C VAL A 397 35.18 -17.36 -7.94
N ILE A 398 34.40 -18.03 -8.79
CA ILE A 398 33.21 -18.79 -8.38
C ILE A 398 33.40 -20.30 -8.66
N PRO A 399 34.17 -21.03 -7.83
CA PRO A 399 34.49 -22.43 -8.08
C PRO A 399 33.29 -23.39 -8.03
N GLU A 400 32.17 -22.97 -7.43
CA GLU A 400 30.93 -23.75 -7.36
C GLU A 400 30.05 -23.63 -8.61
N ALA A 401 30.37 -22.73 -9.55
CA ALA A 401 29.61 -22.53 -10.77
C ALA A 401 30.52 -22.61 -12.01
N GLY A 402 29.92 -22.89 -13.16
CA GLY A 402 30.63 -23.04 -14.42
C GLY A 402 29.82 -22.54 -15.60
N LEU A 403 30.48 -22.51 -16.75
CA LEU A 403 29.88 -22.10 -18.02
C LEU A 403 30.06 -23.22 -19.05
N ARG A 404 28.96 -23.60 -19.70
CA ARG A 404 28.95 -24.53 -20.83
C ARG A 404 28.52 -23.77 -22.08
N LYS A 405 29.32 -23.85 -23.15
CA LYS A 405 28.96 -23.25 -24.43
C LYS A 405 28.06 -24.19 -25.23
N GLU A 406 26.95 -23.70 -25.76
CA GLU A 406 26.00 -24.42 -26.60
C GLU A 406 25.70 -23.58 -27.86
N GLY A 407 26.38 -23.88 -28.97
CA GLY A 407 26.30 -23.04 -30.17
C GLY A 407 26.91 -21.66 -29.92
N ASP A 408 26.13 -20.61 -30.17
CA ASP A 408 26.49 -19.22 -29.87
C ASP A 408 26.14 -18.80 -28.43
N ASP A 409 25.34 -19.60 -27.73
CA ASP A 409 24.84 -19.32 -26.39
C ASP A 409 25.68 -20.00 -25.30
N TYR A 410 25.46 -19.53 -24.07
CA TYR A 410 26.08 -20.09 -22.88
C TYR A 410 25.03 -20.56 -21.88
N GLN A 411 25.27 -21.72 -21.29
CA GLN A 411 24.57 -22.16 -20.09
C GLN A 411 25.43 -21.96 -18.85
N ILE A 412 24.88 -21.29 -17.85
CA ILE A 412 25.45 -21.26 -16.51
C ILE A 412 24.98 -22.51 -15.77
N ILE A 413 25.90 -23.19 -15.10
CA ILE A 413 25.65 -24.38 -14.30
C ILE A 413 26.17 -24.19 -12.88
N VAL A 414 25.53 -24.84 -11.90
CA VAL A 414 26.05 -24.96 -10.54
C VAL A 414 26.55 -26.39 -10.37
N HIS A 415 27.78 -26.53 -9.90
CA HIS A 415 28.37 -27.84 -9.64
C HIS A 415 27.69 -28.49 -8.44
N ALA A 416 27.29 -29.76 -8.61
CA ALA A 416 26.79 -30.60 -7.54
C ALA A 416 27.80 -30.69 -6.40
N ASP A 417 27.33 -30.69 -5.15
CA ASP A 417 28.19 -30.93 -4.00
C ASP A 417 28.68 -32.39 -4.00
N ASN A 418 29.70 -32.67 -3.17
CA ASN A 418 30.29 -34.00 -3.13
C ASN A 418 29.28 -35.10 -2.72
N ALA A 419 28.26 -34.77 -1.92
CA ALA A 419 27.21 -35.71 -1.49
C ALA A 419 26.20 -36.05 -2.60
N SER A 420 25.92 -35.09 -3.50
CA SER A 420 25.02 -35.23 -4.64
C SER A 420 25.64 -36.07 -5.77
N ARG A 421 26.97 -36.09 -5.87
CA ARG A 421 27.72 -36.91 -6.84
C ARG A 421 27.63 -38.41 -6.57
N GLU A 422 27.43 -38.81 -5.31
CA GLU A 422 27.33 -40.24 -4.93
C GLU A 422 25.94 -40.85 -5.20
N ASN A 423 24.90 -40.02 -5.38
CA ASN A 423 23.51 -40.47 -5.43
C ASN A 423 22.87 -40.52 -6.84
N ASN A 424 23.64 -40.35 -7.93
CA ASN A 424 23.10 -40.27 -9.30
C ASN A 424 21.90 -39.30 -9.42
N SER A 425 21.99 -38.14 -8.77
CA SER A 425 20.95 -37.10 -8.82
C SER A 425 20.70 -36.65 -10.26
N ILE A 426 19.43 -36.34 -10.56
CA ILE A 426 18.85 -36.02 -11.88
C ILE A 426 19.75 -35.03 -12.65
N THR A 427 20.44 -35.49 -13.69
CA THR A 427 21.60 -34.81 -14.30
C THR A 427 21.30 -33.64 -15.25
N ASN A 428 20.05 -33.17 -15.33
CA ASN A 428 19.61 -32.16 -16.32
C ASN A 428 18.88 -30.94 -15.71
N LEU A 429 18.96 -30.72 -14.40
CA LEU A 429 18.31 -29.56 -13.78
C LEU A 429 19.10 -28.27 -14.07
N LYS A 430 18.40 -27.21 -14.47
CA LYS A 430 18.97 -25.86 -14.64
C LYS A 430 19.08 -25.18 -13.25
N PRO A 431 20.10 -24.34 -13.00
CA PRO A 431 20.13 -23.51 -11.80
C PRO A 431 19.08 -22.39 -11.88
N LEU A 432 18.60 -21.94 -10.71
CA LEU A 432 17.79 -20.72 -10.64
C LEU A 432 18.72 -19.50 -10.62
N ILE A 433 18.68 -18.68 -11.66
CA ILE A 433 19.52 -17.49 -11.79
C ILE A 433 18.64 -16.25 -11.61
N VAL A 434 19.02 -15.40 -10.65
CA VAL A 434 18.27 -14.20 -10.30
C VAL A 434 19.23 -13.02 -10.17
N VAL A 435 18.96 -11.92 -10.88
CA VAL A 435 19.73 -10.67 -10.79
C VAL A 435 18.80 -9.58 -10.23
N ASP A 436 19.12 -9.05 -9.06
CA ASP A 436 18.30 -8.04 -8.36
C ASP A 436 16.81 -8.42 -8.25
N GLY A 437 16.51 -9.71 -8.06
CA GLY A 437 15.13 -10.25 -8.02
C GLY A 437 14.53 -10.65 -9.37
N MET A 438 15.16 -10.28 -10.49
CA MET A 438 14.73 -10.68 -11.81
C MET A 438 15.26 -12.05 -12.18
N ILE A 439 14.37 -12.99 -12.53
CA ILE A 439 14.80 -14.27 -13.10
C ILE A 439 15.47 -14.05 -14.46
N VAL A 440 16.60 -14.72 -14.66
CA VAL A 440 17.34 -14.72 -15.93
C VAL A 440 17.02 -16.01 -16.66
N GLN A 441 16.29 -15.91 -17.76
CA GLN A 441 16.00 -17.06 -18.64
C GLN A 441 17.05 -17.19 -19.75
N ASN A 442 17.45 -16.05 -20.36
CA ASN A 442 18.56 -15.99 -21.29
C ASN A 442 19.86 -15.71 -20.54
N ASN A 443 20.68 -16.75 -20.34
CA ASN A 443 21.94 -16.64 -19.61
C ASN A 443 22.96 -15.68 -20.25
N ASN A 444 22.87 -15.43 -21.57
CA ASN A 444 23.72 -14.46 -22.22
C ASN A 444 23.50 -13.04 -21.67
N ASP A 445 22.28 -12.73 -21.18
CA ASP A 445 21.98 -11.44 -20.54
C ASP A 445 22.93 -11.15 -19.37
N LEU A 446 23.24 -12.18 -18.57
CA LEU A 446 24.17 -12.05 -17.45
C LEU A 446 25.63 -12.16 -17.91
N ILE A 447 25.94 -13.02 -18.87
CA ILE A 447 27.32 -13.26 -19.33
C ILE A 447 27.91 -12.06 -20.07
N ASP A 448 27.07 -11.36 -20.83
CA ASP A 448 27.45 -10.15 -21.57
C ASP A 448 27.30 -8.88 -20.70
N PHE A 449 26.83 -9.02 -19.46
CA PHE A 449 26.71 -7.91 -18.53
C PHE A 449 28.09 -7.36 -18.11
N ASN A 450 28.14 -6.08 -17.74
CA ASN A 450 29.38 -5.47 -17.27
C ASN A 450 29.70 -5.93 -15.84
N PRO A 451 30.79 -6.69 -15.59
CA PRO A 451 31.09 -7.22 -14.25
C PRO A 451 31.39 -6.13 -13.22
N LYS A 452 31.77 -4.91 -13.65
CA LYS A 452 32.01 -3.78 -12.75
C LYS A 452 30.71 -3.23 -12.13
N LYS A 453 29.55 -3.54 -12.70
CA LYS A 453 28.24 -3.17 -12.14
C LYS A 453 27.76 -4.16 -11.08
N ILE A 454 28.37 -5.34 -10.99
CA ILE A 454 28.00 -6.39 -10.05
C ILE A 454 28.69 -6.12 -8.71
N GLU A 455 27.89 -5.99 -7.65
CA GLU A 455 28.38 -5.88 -6.27
C GLU A 455 28.79 -7.26 -5.75
N SER A 456 27.91 -8.25 -5.85
CA SER A 456 28.16 -9.57 -5.31
C SER A 456 27.46 -10.69 -6.08
N ILE A 457 28.00 -11.90 -5.97
CA ILE A 457 27.43 -13.15 -6.48
C ILE A 457 27.25 -14.10 -5.30
N SER A 458 26.05 -14.63 -5.13
CA SER A 458 25.65 -15.56 -4.09
C SER A 458 25.34 -16.91 -4.72
N ILE A 459 25.98 -18.00 -4.25
CA ILE A 459 25.77 -19.35 -4.79
C ILE A 459 25.19 -20.27 -3.72
N VAL A 460 24.15 -21.02 -4.08
CA VAL A 460 23.65 -22.18 -3.32
C VAL A 460 23.90 -23.43 -4.17
N GLN A 461 24.57 -24.42 -3.60
CA GLN A 461 24.79 -25.72 -4.25
C GLN A 461 23.73 -26.74 -3.86
N GLY A 462 23.58 -27.77 -4.69
CA GLY A 462 22.65 -28.88 -4.45
C GLY A 462 21.22 -28.58 -4.89
N ASP A 463 20.34 -29.54 -4.65
CA ASP A 463 18.93 -29.46 -5.03
C ASP A 463 18.24 -28.31 -4.27
N TYR A 464 17.66 -27.37 -5.02
CA TYR A 464 16.97 -26.21 -4.47
C TYR A 464 15.52 -26.19 -4.92
N VAL A 465 14.59 -26.32 -3.96
CA VAL A 465 13.16 -26.22 -4.24
C VAL A 465 12.72 -24.78 -4.02
N TYR A 466 12.20 -24.15 -5.07
CA TYR A 466 11.58 -22.83 -4.99
C TYR A 466 10.21 -22.83 -5.65
N GLY A 467 9.19 -22.44 -4.89
CA GLY A 467 7.80 -22.57 -5.32
C GLY A 467 7.45 -24.03 -5.63
N ALA A 468 7.06 -24.30 -6.87
CA ALA A 468 6.70 -25.65 -7.34
C ALA A 468 7.76 -26.28 -8.26
N ASN A 469 8.98 -25.71 -8.28
CA ASN A 469 10.06 -26.11 -9.16
C ASN A 469 11.31 -26.56 -8.38
N LEU A 470 12.04 -27.48 -8.99
CA LEU A 470 13.30 -28.01 -8.50
C LEU A 470 14.43 -27.49 -9.40
N TYR A 471 15.48 -26.96 -8.78
CA TYR A 471 16.63 -26.38 -9.45
C TYR A 471 17.93 -27.03 -8.99
N GLN A 472 18.93 -27.01 -9.86
CA GLN A 472 20.31 -27.34 -9.49
C GLN A 472 20.96 -26.10 -8.89
N GLY A 473 20.64 -25.80 -7.63
CA GLY A 473 21.19 -24.65 -6.92
C GLY A 473 20.60 -23.30 -7.36
N VAL A 474 21.18 -22.25 -6.79
CA VAL A 474 20.78 -20.85 -7.02
C VAL A 474 22.00 -19.99 -7.27
N ILE A 475 21.88 -19.08 -8.22
CA ILE A 475 22.85 -18.01 -8.49
C ILE A 475 22.12 -16.69 -8.32
N GLY A 476 22.40 -16.02 -7.22
CA GLY A 476 21.89 -14.69 -6.92
C GLY A 476 22.93 -13.62 -7.22
N VAL A 477 22.61 -12.66 -8.07
CA VAL A 477 23.50 -11.55 -8.42
C VAL A 477 22.90 -10.24 -7.91
N THR A 478 23.69 -9.45 -7.22
CA THR A 478 23.29 -8.11 -6.76
C THR A 478 24.13 -7.06 -7.49
N THR A 479 23.47 -6.06 -8.08
CA THR A 479 24.14 -4.95 -8.77
C THR A 479 24.06 -3.65 -7.96
N PHE A 480 25.01 -2.75 -8.18
CA PHE A 480 25.06 -1.48 -7.45
C PHE A 480 23.89 -0.54 -7.74
N LEU A 481 23.36 -0.59 -8.98
CA LEU A 481 22.34 0.35 -9.46
C LEU A 481 20.97 -0.28 -9.68
N GLN A 482 20.85 -1.62 -9.60
CA GLN A 482 19.61 -2.36 -9.85
C GLN A 482 19.02 -2.05 -11.24
N ASP A 483 19.90 -1.91 -12.23
CA ASP A 483 19.57 -1.50 -13.61
C ASP A 483 19.61 -2.67 -14.61
N PHE A 484 19.65 -3.91 -14.11
CA PHE A 484 19.68 -5.10 -14.95
C PHE A 484 18.36 -5.27 -15.72
N LYS A 485 18.46 -5.59 -17.01
CA LYS A 485 17.32 -5.79 -17.92
C LYS A 485 17.55 -7.05 -18.72
N THR A 486 16.48 -7.81 -18.93
CA THR A 486 16.52 -9.00 -19.79
C THR A 486 16.37 -8.60 -21.26
N SER A 487 16.99 -9.37 -22.16
CA SER A 487 16.81 -9.22 -23.60
C SER A 487 15.54 -9.90 -24.13
N ILE A 488 14.92 -10.79 -23.34
CA ILE A 488 13.72 -11.50 -23.76
C ILE A 488 12.57 -10.53 -24.00
N ASN A 489 11.82 -10.76 -25.06
CA ASN A 489 10.69 -9.96 -25.49
C ASN A 489 9.65 -10.85 -26.16
N GLY A 490 8.39 -10.45 -26.13
CA GLY A 490 7.28 -11.24 -26.67
C GLY A 490 6.01 -11.01 -25.85
N GLU A 491 4.93 -11.70 -26.21
CA GLU A 491 3.66 -11.62 -25.49
C GLU A 491 3.66 -12.44 -24.19
N PHE A 492 4.65 -13.31 -23.99
CA PHE A 492 4.84 -14.16 -22.80
C PHE A 492 5.54 -13.45 -21.63
N ILE A 493 5.88 -12.17 -21.80
CA ILE A 493 6.48 -11.31 -20.78
C ILE A 493 5.72 -9.99 -20.73
N ILE A 494 5.42 -9.53 -19.53
CA ILE A 494 4.80 -8.22 -19.30
C ILE A 494 5.61 -7.43 -18.27
N ASN A 495 5.78 -6.14 -18.54
CA ASN A 495 6.30 -5.15 -17.60
C ASN A 495 5.17 -4.18 -17.25
N THR A 496 4.93 -3.99 -15.97
CA THR A 496 3.90 -3.07 -15.47
C THR A 496 4.33 -2.49 -14.13
N ASN A 497 3.56 -1.55 -13.59
CA ASN A 497 3.84 -0.96 -12.30
C ASN A 497 2.86 -1.46 -11.25
N ILE A 498 3.36 -1.58 -10.02
CA ILE A 498 2.54 -1.94 -8.87
C ILE A 498 2.79 -1.00 -7.70
N THR A 499 1.73 -0.72 -6.96
CA THR A 499 1.80 0.10 -5.75
C THR A 499 0.96 -0.55 -4.65
N ILE A 500 1.58 -0.67 -3.46
CA ILE A 500 0.96 -1.10 -2.22
C ILE A 500 1.54 -0.20 -1.14
N SER A 501 0.86 0.88 -0.84
CA SER A 501 1.40 1.93 0.00
C SER A 501 1.00 1.75 1.46
N GLU A 502 1.80 2.34 2.33
CA GLU A 502 1.45 2.70 3.69
C GLU A 502 2.11 4.06 3.92
N SER A 503 1.44 4.97 4.61
CA SER A 503 2.10 6.21 5.04
C SER A 503 3.00 5.93 6.24
N ASN A 504 4.18 5.36 5.97
CA ASN A 504 5.25 5.20 6.96
C ASN A 504 6.16 6.43 7.06
N LYS A 505 5.80 7.53 6.39
CA LYS A 505 6.50 8.80 6.54
C LYS A 505 5.93 9.51 7.76
N MET A 506 6.80 9.87 8.70
CA MET A 506 6.41 10.86 9.70
C MET A 506 6.31 12.20 8.99
N ASN A 507 5.14 12.83 9.03
CA ASN A 507 4.96 14.18 8.51
C ASN A 507 6.08 15.09 9.02
N TYR A 508 6.58 15.96 8.16
CA TYR A 508 7.61 16.92 8.50
C TYR A 508 7.37 17.61 9.86
N GLN A 509 8.32 17.43 10.78
CA GLN A 509 8.34 18.03 12.12
C GLN A 509 9.56 18.95 12.23
N PRO A 510 9.42 20.28 12.11
CA PRO A 510 10.53 21.20 12.24
C PRO A 510 11.13 21.11 13.65
N GLN A 511 12.44 21.26 13.74
CA GLN A 511 13.16 21.30 15.00
C GLN A 511 13.77 22.70 15.19
N TYR A 512 13.00 23.65 15.73
CA TYR A 512 13.41 25.06 15.86
C TYR A 512 14.52 25.34 16.88
N GLN A 513 15.14 24.28 17.42
CA GLN A 513 16.31 24.39 18.29
C GLN A 513 17.51 25.03 17.57
N ASN A 514 17.62 24.83 16.24
CA ASN A 514 18.62 25.48 15.40
C ASN A 514 17.98 26.59 14.56
N GLN A 515 18.00 27.83 15.07
CA GLN A 515 17.29 28.96 14.46
C GLN A 515 17.84 29.38 13.08
N GLU A 516 19.13 29.17 12.80
CA GLU A 516 19.76 29.57 11.53
C GLU A 516 19.17 28.83 10.33
N GLN A 517 18.91 27.52 10.47
CA GLN A 517 18.35 26.71 9.39
C GLN A 517 16.95 27.17 8.96
N TYR A 518 16.14 27.68 9.89
CA TYR A 518 14.73 28.01 9.66
C TYR A 518 14.45 29.50 9.52
N LYS A 519 15.48 30.35 9.54
CA LYS A 519 15.35 31.81 9.51
C LYS A 519 14.64 32.33 8.26
N HIS A 520 14.85 31.67 7.13
CA HIS A 520 14.29 32.04 5.81
C HIS A 520 13.24 31.06 5.29
N ILE A 521 12.80 30.12 6.13
CA ILE A 521 11.78 29.13 5.79
C ILE A 521 10.50 29.53 6.55
N PRO A 522 9.46 30.02 5.87
CA PRO A 522 8.17 30.28 6.52
C PRO A 522 7.53 28.97 6.98
N ASP A 523 6.75 28.98 8.06
CA ASP A 523 5.93 27.84 8.47
C ASP A 523 4.46 28.23 8.58
N TYR A 524 3.66 27.88 7.58
CA TYR A 524 2.21 28.03 7.57
C TYR A 524 1.50 26.67 7.55
N ARG A 525 2.09 25.65 8.19
CA ARG A 525 1.46 24.32 8.30
C ARG A 525 0.11 24.44 9.02
N ASN A 526 -0.94 24.00 8.33
CA ASN A 526 -2.27 23.84 8.91
C ASN A 526 -2.38 22.55 9.74
N GLN A 527 -1.63 21.50 9.39
CA GLN A 527 -1.51 20.25 10.13
C GLN A 527 -0.14 20.25 10.83
N LEU A 528 -0.11 20.55 12.14
CA LEU A 528 1.14 20.61 12.90
C LEU A 528 1.69 19.21 13.20
N LEU A 529 0.80 18.27 13.51
CA LEU A 529 1.15 16.89 13.85
C LEU A 529 0.07 15.92 13.38
N TRP A 530 0.45 14.82 12.75
CA TRP A 530 -0.44 13.69 12.47
C TRP A 530 0.33 12.41 12.77
N ILE A 531 -0.12 11.71 13.80
CA ILE A 531 0.39 10.39 14.18
C ILE A 531 -0.74 9.41 13.92
N PRO A 532 -0.73 8.69 12.79
CA PRO A 532 -1.85 7.85 12.42
C PRO A 532 -1.94 6.58 13.26
N ASN A 533 -0.82 6.06 13.79
CA ASN A 533 -0.81 4.79 14.52
C ASN A 533 -0.21 4.98 15.91
N ILE A 534 -1.05 4.91 16.93
CA ILE A 534 -0.65 4.94 18.34
C ILE A 534 -1.18 3.67 19.02
N THR A 535 -0.26 2.91 19.60
CA THR A 535 -0.56 1.79 20.49
C THR A 535 -0.12 2.17 21.90
N LEU A 536 -1.09 2.43 22.77
CA LEU A 536 -0.84 2.87 24.14
C LEU A 536 -0.44 1.67 25.01
N ASN A 537 0.82 1.67 25.46
CA ASN A 537 1.36 0.61 26.32
C ASN A 537 1.50 1.07 27.79
N SER A 538 1.72 2.37 28.00
CA SER A 538 1.81 3.01 29.32
C SER A 538 0.51 3.74 29.67
N LYS A 539 0.37 4.14 30.95
CA LYS A 539 -0.75 4.99 31.41
C LYS A 539 -0.63 6.45 30.98
N ASN A 540 0.54 6.86 30.50
CA ASN A 540 0.84 8.21 30.03
C ASN A 540 1.83 8.12 28.86
N GLU A 541 1.54 8.83 27.78
CA GLU A 541 2.44 9.05 26.66
C GLU A 541 2.44 10.54 26.28
N THR A 542 3.63 11.09 26.01
CA THR A 542 3.80 12.50 25.65
C THR A 542 4.18 12.62 24.18
N PHE A 543 3.42 13.40 23.42
CA PHE A 543 3.71 13.73 22.03
C PHE A 543 4.18 15.18 21.92
N LYS A 544 5.20 15.43 21.09
CA LYS A 544 5.82 16.75 20.96
C LYS A 544 5.75 17.24 19.52
N THR A 545 5.52 18.53 19.36
CA THR A 545 5.56 19.24 18.06
C THR A 545 5.91 20.71 18.30
N TYR A 546 5.85 21.53 17.26
CA TYR A 546 6.00 22.98 17.32
C TYR A 546 4.81 23.67 16.64
N THR A 547 4.39 24.81 17.19
CA THR A 547 3.41 25.70 16.54
C THR A 547 4.00 26.31 15.25
N SER A 548 3.14 26.74 14.33
CA SER A 548 3.55 27.39 13.09
C SER A 548 3.54 28.92 13.24
N ASP A 549 3.88 29.63 12.16
CA ASP A 549 3.70 31.09 12.04
C ASP A 549 2.24 31.47 11.71
N ASP A 550 1.32 30.49 11.64
CA ASP A 550 -0.07 30.74 11.35
C ASP A 550 -0.93 30.88 12.63
N HIS A 551 -1.25 32.13 12.97
CA HIS A 551 -2.11 32.47 14.10
C HIS A 551 -3.52 31.87 14.01
N GLY A 552 -4.09 31.56 15.17
CA GLY A 552 -5.46 31.08 15.30
C GLY A 552 -5.62 29.93 16.28
N THR A 553 -6.80 29.32 16.26
CA THR A 553 -7.14 28.19 17.14
C THR A 553 -6.76 26.87 16.48
N TYR A 554 -6.18 25.97 17.28
CA TYR A 554 -5.81 24.63 16.88
C TYR A 554 -6.58 23.60 17.72
N GLU A 555 -7.06 22.55 17.07
CA GLU A 555 -7.61 21.36 17.70
C GLU A 555 -6.53 20.31 17.85
N ILE A 556 -6.41 19.76 19.05
CA ILE A 556 -5.74 18.51 19.35
C ILE A 556 -6.83 17.46 19.44
N ARG A 557 -6.86 16.52 18.49
CA ARG A 557 -7.84 15.44 18.43
C ARG A 557 -7.14 14.10 18.56
N PHE A 558 -7.57 13.33 19.56
CA PHE A 558 -7.19 11.94 19.74
C PHE A 558 -8.41 11.05 19.45
N GLU A 559 -8.31 10.18 18.45
CA GLU A 559 -9.41 9.30 18.08
C GLU A 559 -8.98 7.92 17.61
N GLY A 560 -9.85 6.93 17.77
CA GLY A 560 -9.59 5.56 17.32
C GLY A 560 -10.52 4.55 17.95
N TYR A 561 -10.07 3.31 18.04
CA TYR A 561 -10.87 2.21 18.55
C TYR A 561 -10.09 1.36 19.56
N THR A 562 -10.79 0.89 20.59
CA THR A 562 -10.25 -0.11 21.53
C THR A 562 -10.06 -1.46 20.84
N LYS A 563 -9.34 -2.38 21.49
CA LYS A 563 -9.20 -3.77 21.01
C LYS A 563 -10.55 -4.49 20.84
N ASP A 564 -11.58 -4.04 21.55
CA ASP A 564 -12.94 -4.60 21.54
C ASP A 564 -13.85 -3.90 20.53
N GLY A 565 -13.35 -2.88 19.81
CA GLY A 565 -14.05 -2.16 18.75
C GLY A 565 -14.86 -0.95 19.19
N GLU A 566 -14.72 -0.51 20.45
CA GLU A 566 -15.39 0.69 20.95
C GLU A 566 -14.70 1.95 20.43
N TYR A 567 -15.47 2.90 19.89
CA TYR A 567 -14.93 4.18 19.41
C TYR A 567 -14.56 5.09 20.58
N VAL A 568 -13.40 5.72 20.48
CA VAL A 568 -12.89 6.68 21.45
C VAL A 568 -12.54 7.98 20.73
N LEU A 569 -13.01 9.09 21.28
CA LEU A 569 -12.70 10.44 20.83
C LEU A 569 -12.43 11.30 22.06
N SER A 570 -11.33 12.05 22.02
CA SER A 570 -11.05 13.14 22.94
C SER A 570 -10.45 14.30 22.18
N ASN A 571 -10.85 15.52 22.51
CA ASN A 571 -10.27 16.72 21.91
C ASN A 571 -10.06 17.86 22.92
N THR A 572 -9.06 18.69 22.62
CA THR A 572 -8.79 19.92 23.36
C THR A 572 -8.23 20.96 22.41
N TYR A 573 -8.24 22.22 22.84
CA TYR A 573 -7.92 23.35 21.98
C TYR A 573 -6.88 24.27 22.61
N PHE A 574 -6.08 24.92 21.76
CA PHE A 574 -5.16 25.99 22.12
C PHE A 574 -5.13 27.06 21.02
N GLU A 575 -4.51 28.19 21.33
CA GLU A 575 -4.40 29.33 20.42
C GLU A 575 -2.93 29.70 20.19
N VAL A 576 -2.60 30.06 18.94
CA VAL A 576 -1.31 30.65 18.55
C VAL A 576 -1.51 32.14 18.34
N LYS A 577 -0.81 32.97 19.12
CA LYS A 577 -0.93 34.43 19.17
C LYS A 577 0.37 35.14 18.89
#